data_AF-A0A7D5M505-F1
#
_entry.id   AF-A0A7D5M505-F1
#
_cell.length_a   1.000
_cell.length_b   1.000
_cell.length_c   1.000
_cell.angle_alpha   90.00
_cell.angle_beta   90.00
_cell.angle_gamma   90.00
#
_symmetry.space_group_name_H-M   'P 1'
#
loop_
_entity.id
_entity.type
_entity.pdbx_description
1 polymer ?
#
loop_
_entity_poly.entity_id
_entity_poly.type
_entity_poly.pdbx_seq_one_letter_code
_entity_poly.pdbx_strand_id
1 'polypeptide(L)'
;MVSSVTKSKGTSTEKHIGIITVILLLFVIFIAAYLTEADGYKQSGQLEKTPQTFYMRGDLSEKTQEKSYGGDIIGDFTIIVNVNDVKILASLDDYTQHRIMDAWLIDSNTDQMINIGTFDGNKLTNNITIKIWSYNVILITEKIYDENSKIDVPIGGSLLEKEPEYKSCKCG
;
A
#
# COMPACT_ATOMS: atom_id res chain seq x y z
N MET A 1 85.57 -2.68 -52.62
CA MET A 1 84.88 -1.86 -51.60
C MET A 1 83.98 -2.78 -50.80
N VAL A 2 84.48 -3.25 -49.65
CA VAL A 2 84.04 -2.94 -48.26
C VAL A 2 82.69 -3.63 -47.92
N SER A 3 82.73 -4.86 -47.40
CA SER A 3 82.67 -5.26 -45.96
C SER A 3 81.24 -5.26 -45.41
N SER A 4 80.64 -6.45 -45.19
CA SER A 4 80.52 -7.17 -43.90
C SER A 4 79.57 -6.51 -42.89
N VAL A 5 78.67 -7.29 -42.27
CA VAL A 5 78.65 -7.61 -40.83
C VAL A 5 77.30 -8.22 -40.42
N THR A 6 77.43 -9.30 -39.64
CA THR A 6 76.50 -10.16 -38.91
C THR A 6 75.79 -9.50 -37.73
N LYS A 7 74.62 -10.06 -37.32
CA LYS A 7 74.03 -10.24 -35.96
C LYS A 7 72.54 -9.86 -35.93
N SER A 8 71.67 -10.35 -35.05
CA SER A 8 71.56 -11.46 -34.09
C SER A 8 70.42 -11.07 -33.12
N LYS A 9 69.64 -12.05 -32.62
CA LYS A 9 68.73 -12.00 -31.45
C LYS A 9 67.49 -11.11 -31.58
N GLY A 10 66.36 -11.44 -30.98
CA GLY A 10 66.04 -12.50 -30.04
C GLY A 10 64.54 -12.52 -29.74
N THR A 11 64.06 -13.69 -29.35
CA THR A 11 62.74 -13.95 -28.77
C THR A 11 62.54 -13.13 -27.50
N SER A 12 61.41 -12.43 -27.39
CA SER A 12 60.96 -11.78 -26.14
C SER A 12 59.57 -12.31 -25.76
N THR A 13 59.59 -13.47 -25.11
CA THR A 13 58.55 -13.96 -24.21
C THR A 13 58.74 -13.26 -22.87
N GLU A 14 58.15 -12.08 -22.63
CA GLU A 14 58.17 -11.48 -21.28
C GLU A 14 57.23 -10.28 -21.10
N LYS A 15 55.89 -10.45 -21.25
CA LYS A 15 54.92 -9.40 -20.85
C LYS A 15 53.58 -9.89 -20.29
N HIS A 16 53.50 -11.07 -19.67
CA HIS A 16 52.23 -11.56 -19.10
C HIS A 16 52.31 -12.14 -17.68
N ILE A 17 53.25 -11.66 -16.85
CA ILE A 17 53.38 -12.14 -15.45
C ILE A 17 53.21 -11.02 -14.42
N GLY A 18 53.02 -9.76 -14.84
CA GLY A 18 52.93 -8.60 -13.93
C GLY A 18 51.53 -8.12 -13.52
N ILE A 19 50.44 -8.67 -14.10
CA ILE A 19 49.08 -8.11 -13.91
C ILE A 19 48.16 -9.05 -13.10
N ILE A 20 48.49 -10.34 -12.98
CA ILE A 20 47.62 -11.32 -12.30
C ILE A 20 47.80 -11.28 -10.77
N THR A 21 48.93 -10.79 -10.25
CA THR A 21 49.24 -10.84 -8.81
C THR A 21 48.57 -9.72 -7.99
N VAL A 22 48.08 -8.64 -8.62
CA VAL A 22 47.40 -7.54 -7.90
C VAL A 22 45.91 -7.82 -7.68
N ILE A 23 45.30 -8.68 -8.52
CA ILE A 23 43.86 -8.99 -8.45
C ILE A 23 43.55 -10.00 -7.32
N LEU A 24 44.51 -10.87 -6.97
CA LEU A 24 44.30 -11.87 -5.92
C LEU A 24 44.38 -11.28 -4.49
N LEU A 25 45.07 -10.15 -4.29
CA LEU A 25 45.20 -9.51 -2.98
C LEU A 25 43.97 -8.68 -2.58
N LEU A 26 43.16 -8.25 -3.57
CA LEU A 26 41.92 -7.50 -3.33
C LEU A 26 40.72 -8.41 -3.03
N PHE A 27 40.77 -9.70 -3.39
CA PHE A 27 39.69 -10.64 -3.10
C PHE A 27 39.71 -11.18 -1.66
N VAL A 28 40.86 -11.16 -0.98
CA VAL A 28 40.98 -11.63 0.41
C VAL A 28 40.49 -10.60 1.43
N ILE A 29 40.53 -9.30 1.10
CA ILE A 29 39.99 -8.23 1.98
C ILE A 29 38.46 -8.23 1.96
N PHE A 30 37.83 -8.71 0.89
CA PHE A 30 36.36 -8.74 0.79
C PHE A 30 35.70 -9.83 1.64
N ILE A 31 36.43 -10.89 2.03
CA ILE A 31 35.86 -11.98 2.85
C ILE A 31 35.98 -11.68 4.35
N ALA A 32 36.96 -10.89 4.79
CA ALA A 32 37.12 -10.51 6.19
C ALA A 32 36.09 -9.45 6.67
N ALA A 33 35.41 -8.75 5.75
CA ALA A 33 34.32 -7.83 6.07
C ALA A 33 32.95 -8.54 6.23
N TYR A 34 32.84 -9.82 5.86
CA TYR A 34 31.58 -10.58 5.91
C TYR A 34 31.41 -11.44 7.17
N LEU A 35 32.39 -11.47 8.08
CA LEU A 35 32.41 -12.37 9.23
C LEU A 35 32.70 -11.67 10.57
N THR A 36 32.15 -10.46 10.77
CA THR A 36 32.23 -9.79 12.08
C THR A 36 30.98 -8.94 12.38
N GLU A 37 29.81 -9.55 12.42
CA GLU A 37 28.68 -9.04 13.22
C GLU A 37 27.91 -10.22 13.86
N ALA A 38 28.65 -11.08 14.55
CA ALA A 38 28.11 -12.00 15.54
C ALA A 38 28.74 -11.63 16.89
N ASP A 39 28.14 -10.63 17.55
CA ASP A 39 27.98 -10.51 19.00
C ASP A 39 27.74 -9.05 19.38
N GLY A 40 26.55 -8.79 19.93
CA GLY A 40 26.30 -7.58 20.70
C GLY A 40 25.11 -6.74 20.26
N TYR A 41 23.89 -7.28 20.32
CA TYR A 41 22.74 -6.43 20.63
C TYR A 41 22.03 -6.94 21.88
N LYS A 42 22.34 -6.24 22.98
CA LYS A 42 21.51 -6.17 24.17
C LYS A 42 20.08 -5.83 23.75
N GLN A 43 19.14 -6.52 24.38
CA GLN A 43 17.71 -6.22 24.45
C GLN A 43 17.48 -4.71 24.69
N SER A 44 17.18 -3.97 23.63
CA SER A 44 16.63 -2.61 23.66
C SER A 44 16.14 -2.25 22.26
N GLY A 45 14.86 -2.47 22.01
CA GLY A 45 14.21 -2.03 20.80
C GLY A 45 12.79 -2.54 20.86
N GLN A 46 11.84 -1.61 20.95
CA GLN A 46 10.42 -1.89 20.82
C GLN A 46 10.21 -2.94 19.73
N LEU A 47 9.36 -3.94 19.97
CA LEU A 47 8.71 -4.65 18.86
C LEU A 47 8.19 -3.55 17.94
N GLU A 48 8.83 -3.40 16.77
CA GLU A 48 8.31 -2.56 15.71
C GLU A 48 6.90 -3.11 15.48
N LYS A 49 5.88 -2.33 15.87
CA LYS A 49 4.49 -2.73 15.66
C LYS A 49 4.40 -2.96 14.16
N THR A 50 4.35 -4.23 13.74
CA THR A 50 3.96 -4.60 12.38
C THR A 50 2.73 -3.76 12.07
N PRO A 51 2.72 -2.96 11.00
CA PRO A 51 1.60 -2.09 10.68
C PRO A 51 0.36 -2.97 10.64
N GLN A 52 -0.48 -2.82 11.67
CA GLN A 52 -1.54 -3.78 11.93
C GLN A 52 -2.52 -3.71 10.78
N THR A 53 -2.66 -4.82 10.04
CA THR A 53 -3.79 -4.97 9.13
C THR A 53 -5.05 -4.96 9.99
N PHE A 54 -6.01 -4.09 9.69
CA PHE A 54 -7.30 -4.10 10.36
C PHE A 54 -8.45 -4.09 9.36
N TYR A 55 -9.59 -4.58 9.84
CA TYR A 55 -10.81 -4.77 9.07
C TYR A 55 -11.90 -3.89 9.65
N MET A 56 -12.68 -3.30 8.76
CA MET A 56 -13.94 -2.65 9.09
C MET A 56 -15.00 -3.27 8.20
N ARG A 57 -16.08 -3.75 8.81
CA ARG A 57 -17.22 -4.32 8.12
C ARG A 57 -18.48 -3.77 8.75
N GLY A 58 -19.50 -3.57 7.94
CA GLY A 58 -20.78 -3.11 8.43
C GLY A 58 -21.77 -2.87 7.30
N ASP A 59 -22.96 -2.45 7.71
CA ASP A 59 -24.06 -2.16 6.82
C ASP A 59 -23.99 -0.70 6.35
N LEU A 60 -24.41 -0.46 5.12
CA LEU A 60 -24.73 0.85 4.59
C LEU A 60 -26.22 1.10 4.82
N SER A 61 -26.54 2.27 5.38
CA SER A 61 -27.92 2.64 5.69
C SER A 61 -28.32 3.92 4.96
N GLU A 62 -29.59 4.02 4.59
CA GLU A 62 -30.17 5.22 3.98
C GLU A 62 -29.95 6.45 4.85
N LYS A 63 -29.88 7.59 4.18
CA LYS A 63 -29.98 8.86 4.88
C LYS A 63 -31.36 9.01 5.52
N THR A 64 -31.36 9.66 6.66
CA THR A 64 -32.58 10.14 7.32
C THR A 64 -32.76 11.62 7.03
N GLN A 65 -33.80 12.23 7.60
CA GLN A 65 -33.97 13.69 7.51
C GLN A 65 -32.85 14.47 8.23
N GLU A 66 -32.23 13.87 9.25
CA GLU A 66 -31.27 14.54 10.13
C GLU A 66 -29.81 14.14 9.89
N LYS A 67 -29.59 12.96 9.29
CA LYS A 67 -28.25 12.37 9.12
C LYS A 67 -28.11 11.72 7.76
N SER A 68 -26.89 11.68 7.25
CA SER A 68 -26.55 11.01 5.99
C SER A 68 -26.58 9.48 6.05
N TYR A 69 -26.93 8.89 7.20
CA TYR A 69 -27.05 7.45 7.46
C TYR A 69 -27.97 7.22 8.67
N GLY A 70 -28.35 5.97 8.94
CA GLY A 70 -29.17 5.54 10.08
C GLY A 70 -30.63 5.19 9.74
N GLY A 71 -30.99 5.17 8.45
CA GLY A 71 -32.27 4.66 7.95
C GLY A 71 -32.23 3.15 7.66
N ASP A 72 -33.01 2.72 6.67
CA ASP A 72 -33.07 1.32 6.25
C ASP A 72 -31.74 0.87 5.62
N ILE A 73 -31.41 -0.42 5.77
CA ILE A 73 -30.19 -1.00 5.18
C ILE A 73 -30.33 -1.04 3.66
N ILE A 74 -29.31 -0.55 2.97
CA ILE A 74 -29.23 -0.51 1.51
C ILE A 74 -28.03 -1.26 0.94
N GLY A 75 -27.27 -1.94 1.79
CA GLY A 75 -26.12 -2.72 1.37
C GLY A 75 -25.09 -2.90 2.46
N ASP A 76 -23.88 -3.25 2.06
CA ASP A 76 -22.79 -3.60 2.96
C ASP A 76 -21.45 -3.03 2.45
N PHE A 77 -20.47 -2.99 3.36
CA PHE A 77 -19.10 -2.68 3.02
C PHE A 77 -18.10 -3.56 3.78
N THR A 78 -16.93 -3.70 3.18
CA THR A 78 -15.73 -4.24 3.80
C THR A 78 -14.53 -3.38 3.42
N ILE A 79 -13.82 -2.87 4.40
CA ILE A 79 -12.55 -2.15 4.22
C ILE A 79 -11.44 -2.95 4.89
N ILE A 80 -10.38 -3.20 4.14
CA ILE A 80 -9.17 -3.87 4.58
C ILE A 80 -8.05 -2.85 4.49
N VAL A 81 -7.52 -2.44 5.65
CA VAL A 81 -6.40 -1.50 5.72
C VAL A 81 -5.15 -2.30 5.99
N ASN A 82 -4.22 -2.34 5.04
CA ASN A 82 -2.92 -2.97 5.18
C ASN A 82 -1.81 -1.93 5.00
N VAL A 83 -1.27 -1.42 6.11
CA VAL A 83 -0.30 -0.31 6.09
C VAL A 83 -0.92 0.91 5.42
N ASN A 84 -0.48 1.25 4.20
CA ASN A 84 -1.00 2.35 3.41
C ASN A 84 -1.94 1.86 2.29
N ASP A 85 -1.98 0.56 2.02
CA ASP A 85 -2.80 -0.03 0.98
C ASP A 85 -4.17 -0.38 1.54
N VAL A 86 -5.20 0.30 1.03
CA VAL A 86 -6.58 0.15 1.48
C VAL A 86 -7.39 -0.47 0.36
N LYS A 87 -7.94 -1.65 0.62
CA LYS A 87 -8.91 -2.30 -0.26
C LYS A 87 -10.31 -2.05 0.27
N ILE A 88 -11.18 -1.53 -0.59
CA ILE A 88 -12.58 -1.27 -0.28
C ILE A 88 -13.45 -2.12 -1.19
N LEU A 89 -14.41 -2.80 -0.57
CA LEU A 89 -15.49 -3.53 -1.19
C LEU A 89 -16.78 -2.93 -0.66
N ALA A 90 -17.72 -2.60 -1.54
CA ALA A 90 -19.06 -2.23 -1.13
C ALA A 90 -20.08 -2.82 -2.10
N SER A 91 -21.23 -3.19 -1.57
CA SER A 91 -22.37 -3.70 -2.33
C SER A 91 -23.62 -2.94 -1.92
N LEU A 92 -24.53 -2.70 -2.86
CA LEU A 92 -25.87 -2.17 -2.60
C LEU A 92 -26.90 -3.26 -2.91
N ASP A 93 -27.94 -3.35 -2.08
CA ASP A 93 -28.94 -4.42 -2.13
C ASP A 93 -29.94 -4.21 -3.28
N ASP A 94 -30.39 -2.98 -3.49
CA ASP A 94 -31.35 -2.61 -4.54
C ASP A 94 -30.77 -1.53 -5.48
N TYR A 95 -30.75 -1.82 -6.78
CA TYR A 95 -30.13 -0.93 -7.76
C TYR A 95 -31.12 0.03 -8.42
N THR A 96 -30.99 1.29 -8.04
CA THR A 96 -30.50 2.44 -8.85
C THR A 96 -30.09 2.22 -10.33
N GLN A 97 -30.78 1.39 -11.11
CA GLN A 97 -30.57 1.37 -12.57
C GLN A 97 -30.66 2.81 -13.10
N HIS A 98 -29.61 3.27 -13.77
CA HIS A 98 -29.46 4.62 -14.34
C HIS A 98 -28.99 5.74 -13.39
N ARG A 99 -28.53 5.43 -12.17
CA ARG A 99 -27.92 6.45 -11.29
C ARG A 99 -26.41 6.26 -11.22
N ILE A 100 -25.68 7.37 -11.20
CA ILE A 100 -24.23 7.35 -10.97
C ILE A 100 -24.03 7.57 -9.47
N MET A 101 -23.47 6.56 -8.81
CA MET A 101 -23.23 6.59 -7.38
C MET A 101 -21.74 6.56 -7.09
N ASP A 102 -21.31 7.50 -6.27
CA ASP A 102 -19.94 7.61 -5.79
C ASP A 102 -19.87 7.26 -4.31
N ALA A 103 -18.74 6.68 -3.90
CA ALA A 103 -18.43 6.44 -2.51
C ALA A 103 -17.33 7.39 -2.04
N TRP A 104 -17.39 7.76 -0.76
CA TRP A 104 -16.46 8.66 -0.12
C TRP A 104 -16.06 8.13 1.25
N LEU A 105 -14.79 8.30 1.61
CA LEU A 105 -14.34 8.22 2.99
C LEU A 105 -14.25 9.63 3.58
N ILE A 106 -14.78 9.81 4.78
CA ILE A 106 -14.84 11.11 5.46
C ILE A 106 -14.24 10.98 6.86
N ASP A 107 -13.39 11.94 7.22
CA ASP A 107 -12.98 12.20 8.60
C ASP A 107 -13.87 13.33 9.14
N SER A 108 -14.87 12.97 9.94
CA SER A 108 -15.87 13.91 10.45
C SER A 108 -15.30 14.93 11.46
N ASN A 109 -14.06 14.79 11.88
CA ASN A 109 -13.41 15.76 12.79
C ASN A 109 -12.70 16.87 12.02
N THR A 110 -12.27 16.59 10.78
CA THR A 110 -11.46 17.49 9.96
C THR A 110 -12.11 17.87 8.64
N ASP A 111 -13.28 17.30 8.34
CA ASP A 111 -14.00 17.41 7.07
C ASP A 111 -13.17 16.96 5.84
N GLN A 112 -12.10 16.19 6.06
CA GLN A 112 -11.34 15.61 4.97
C GLN A 112 -12.14 14.51 4.28
N MET A 113 -12.23 14.60 2.95
CA MET A 113 -12.97 13.66 2.12
C MET A 113 -12.07 13.07 1.03
N ILE A 114 -12.19 11.77 0.77
CA ILE A 114 -11.56 11.10 -0.37
C ILE A 114 -12.64 10.36 -1.14
N ASN A 115 -12.73 10.61 -2.45
CA ASN A 115 -13.52 9.78 -3.36
C ASN A 115 -12.85 8.41 -3.49
N ILE A 116 -13.56 7.35 -3.17
CA ILE A 116 -13.04 5.97 -3.22
C ILE A 116 -13.57 5.18 -4.41
N GLY A 117 -14.23 5.84 -5.34
CA GLY A 117 -14.67 5.31 -6.62
C GLY A 117 -16.17 5.38 -6.84
N THR A 118 -16.55 5.09 -8.08
CA THR A 118 -17.93 5.00 -8.56
C THR A 118 -18.36 3.54 -8.58
N PHE A 119 -19.61 3.25 -8.21
CA PHE A 119 -20.18 1.91 -8.31
C PHE A 119 -20.36 1.48 -9.78
N ASP A 120 -19.96 0.24 -10.11
CA ASP A 120 -20.26 -0.45 -11.37
C ASP A 120 -21.35 -1.49 -11.13
N GLY A 121 -22.58 -1.17 -11.56
CA GLY A 121 -23.73 -1.89 -11.04
C GLY A 121 -23.77 -1.75 -9.51
N ASN A 122 -24.37 -2.71 -8.81
CA ASN A 122 -24.50 -2.70 -7.35
C ASN A 122 -23.17 -2.71 -6.59
N LYS A 123 -22.00 -2.73 -7.26
CA LYS A 123 -20.73 -3.09 -6.62
C LYS A 123 -19.68 -2.02 -6.80
N LEU A 124 -18.90 -1.83 -5.75
CA LEU A 124 -17.65 -1.08 -5.77
C LEU A 124 -16.53 -2.01 -5.31
N THR A 125 -15.44 -2.02 -6.06
CA THR A 125 -14.18 -2.62 -5.65
C THR A 125 -13.06 -1.69 -6.04
N ASN A 126 -12.34 -1.17 -5.06
CA ASN A 126 -11.23 -0.26 -5.31
C ASN A 126 -10.06 -0.52 -4.36
N ASN A 127 -8.86 -0.17 -4.81
CA ASN A 127 -7.65 -0.15 -4.00
C ASN A 127 -7.07 1.26 -4.07
N ILE A 128 -6.87 1.88 -2.91
CA ILE A 128 -6.33 3.23 -2.79
C ILE A 128 -5.18 3.25 -1.80
N THR A 129 -4.26 4.19 -1.98
CA THR A 129 -3.17 4.41 -1.03
C THR A 129 -3.54 5.56 -0.09
N ILE A 130 -3.66 5.27 1.20
CA ILE A 130 -3.90 6.24 2.28
C ILE A 130 -2.67 6.28 3.17
N LYS A 131 -1.98 7.43 3.22
CA LYS A 131 -0.73 7.58 3.99
C LYS A 131 -0.95 7.49 5.50
N ILE A 132 -2.05 8.06 5.99
CA ILE A 132 -2.42 8.09 7.40
C ILE A 132 -3.93 7.87 7.46
N TRP A 133 -4.36 6.82 8.17
CA TRP A 133 -5.78 6.52 8.33
C TRP A 133 -6.41 7.44 9.38
N SER A 134 -7.38 8.26 8.99
CA SER A 134 -8.18 9.10 9.90
C SER A 134 -9.69 9.06 9.65
N TYR A 135 -10.14 8.31 8.64
CA TYR A 135 -11.55 8.27 8.24
C TYR A 135 -12.40 7.46 9.21
N ASN A 136 -13.60 7.97 9.50
CA ASN A 136 -14.56 7.38 10.43
C ASN A 136 -15.99 7.26 9.85
N VAL A 137 -16.20 7.69 8.60
CA VAL A 137 -17.47 7.56 7.89
C VAL A 137 -17.21 7.07 6.47
N ILE A 138 -18.05 6.16 5.98
CA ILE A 138 -18.24 5.91 4.55
C ILE A 138 -19.56 6.55 4.12
N LEU A 139 -19.53 7.32 3.04
CA LEU A 139 -20.70 8.02 2.50
C LEU A 139 -20.92 7.63 1.06
N ILE A 140 -22.17 7.31 0.70
CA ILE A 140 -22.59 7.06 -0.67
C ILE A 140 -23.40 8.27 -1.14
N THR A 141 -23.05 8.77 -2.32
CA THR A 141 -23.71 9.91 -2.94
C THR A 141 -24.23 9.55 -4.32
N GLU A 142 -25.37 10.11 -4.70
CA GLU A 142 -25.89 10.07 -6.06
C GLU A 142 -25.56 11.37 -6.79
N LYS A 143 -25.07 11.24 -8.02
CA LYS A 143 -24.84 12.36 -8.92
C LYS A 143 -26.10 12.66 -9.72
N ILE A 144 -26.68 13.83 -9.49
CA ILE A 144 -27.86 14.31 -10.23
C ILE A 144 -27.40 15.05 -11.48
N TYR A 145 -27.75 14.53 -12.66
CA TYR A 145 -27.51 15.21 -13.94
C TYR A 145 -28.67 16.15 -14.25
N ASP A 146 -28.63 17.36 -13.71
CA ASP A 146 -29.36 18.51 -14.27
C ASP A 146 -28.33 19.59 -14.63
N GLU A 147 -28.57 20.31 -15.72
CA GLU A 147 -27.55 20.95 -16.59
C GLU A 147 -26.70 22.04 -15.93
N ASN A 148 -26.85 22.31 -14.62
CA ASN A 148 -26.05 23.28 -13.88
C ASN A 148 -25.64 22.84 -12.46
N SER A 149 -25.92 21.62 -12.02
CA SER A 149 -25.57 21.15 -10.66
C SER A 149 -24.57 19.99 -10.70
N LYS A 150 -23.36 20.25 -10.22
CA LYS A 150 -22.35 19.22 -9.88
C LYS A 150 -22.50 18.77 -8.42
N ILE A 151 -23.74 18.56 -7.96
CA ILE A 151 -24.00 18.31 -6.55
C ILE A 151 -24.20 16.81 -6.36
N ASP A 152 -23.25 16.19 -5.67
CA ASP A 152 -23.37 14.85 -5.14
C ASP A 152 -24.30 14.89 -3.93
N VAL A 153 -25.43 14.18 -3.99
CA VAL A 153 -26.44 14.16 -2.94
C VAL A 153 -26.27 12.91 -2.09
N PRO A 154 -26.15 13.02 -0.76
CA PRO A 154 -26.12 11.86 0.12
C PRO A 154 -27.35 10.97 -0.07
N ILE A 155 -27.13 9.68 -0.29
CA ILE A 155 -28.18 8.66 -0.32
C ILE A 155 -28.09 7.71 0.87
N GLY A 156 -26.88 7.52 1.42
CA GLY A 156 -26.68 6.69 2.59
C GLY A 156 -25.22 6.62 2.99
N GLY A 157 -24.91 5.83 4.02
CA GLY A 157 -23.56 5.68 4.53
C GLY A 157 -23.52 4.87 5.82
N SER A 158 -22.38 4.93 6.49
CA SER A 158 -22.15 4.26 7.77
C SER A 158 -21.00 4.86 8.57
N LEU A 159 -21.02 4.66 9.88
CA LEU A 159 -19.85 4.86 10.72
C LEU A 159 -18.87 3.71 10.53
N LEU A 160 -17.57 4.02 10.52
CA LEU A 160 -16.52 3.03 10.41
C LEU A 160 -16.10 2.57 11.80
N GLU A 161 -16.46 1.34 12.14
CA GLU A 161 -16.04 0.69 13.37
C GLU A 161 -15.01 -0.40 13.05
N LYS A 162 -13.90 -0.39 13.80
CA LYS A 162 -12.89 -1.45 13.69
C LYS A 162 -13.47 -2.74 14.23
N GLU A 163 -13.31 -3.84 13.50
CA GLU A 163 -13.61 -5.16 14.07
C GLU A 163 -12.76 -5.35 15.34
N PRO A 164 -13.37 -5.81 16.45
CA PRO A 164 -12.62 -6.06 17.67
C PRO A 164 -11.53 -7.10 17.39
N GLU A 165 -10.29 -6.80 17.80
CA GLU A 165 -9.20 -7.78 17.73
C GLU A 165 -9.64 -9.05 18.48
N TYR A 166 -9.76 -10.16 17.76
CA TYR A 166 -10.08 -11.45 18.35
C TYR A 166 -8.95 -11.83 19.31
N LYS A 167 -9.11 -11.54 20.60
CA LYS A 167 -8.23 -12.10 21.62
C LYS A 167 -8.48 -13.59 21.62
N SER A 168 -7.55 -14.36 21.09
CA SER A 168 -7.56 -15.81 21.24
C SER A 168 -7.74 -16.11 22.73
N CYS A 169 -8.90 -16.62 23.13
CA CYS A 169 -9.10 -17.13 24.49
C CYS A 169 -8.00 -18.17 24.72
N LYS A 170 -7.05 -17.87 25.61
CA LYS A 170 -6.23 -18.90 26.23
C LYS A 170 -7.17 -19.65 27.15
N CYS A 171 -7.77 -20.73 26.67
CA CYS A 171 -8.32 -21.75 27.53
C CYS A 171 -7.13 -22.31 28.32
N GLY A 172 -7.11 -22.01 29.62
CA GLY A 172 -6.14 -22.55 30.57
C GLY A 172 -6.38 -24.03 30.84
#